data_AF-A0A7V1V4T0-F1
#
_entry.id   AF-A0A7V1V4T0-F1
#
_cell.length_a   1.000
_cell.length_b   1.000
_cell.length_c   1.000
_cell.angle_alpha   90.00
_cell.angle_beta   90.00
_cell.angle_gamma   90.00
#
_symmetry.space_group_name_H-M   'P 1'
#
loop_
_entity.id
_entity.type
_entity.pdbx_description
1 polymer ?
#
loop_
_entity_poly.entity_id
_entity_poly.type
_entity_poly.pdbx_seq_one_letter_code
_entity_poly.pdbx_strand_id
1 'polypeptide(L)'
;MDGDPDRPSVRAAILGDPAVRQQRSCRPDAGASVSHQAAWVAPTRAQSRDDTGQEEAMKAYVAVLLCLSPVTGCVSVGTDALRDEQVLARIKVGETTKEQVLALLGPPSEARVSTLRGFSHEWWGYTQAESVINPLEYLLLVGLFFNGIGLHDTERSVHVSFDPDGTVSSLSSLTTHYDMGGLFSPLQVTSRSASLLVLPDHREAPISSESRMEARYP
;
A
#
# COMPACT_ATOMS: atom_id res chain seq x y z
N MET A 1 -59.00 -20.53 5.96
CA MET A 1 -59.78 -19.41 6.53
C MET A 1 -59.16 -19.19 7.90
N ASP A 2 -58.39 -18.15 8.17
CA ASP A 2 -58.47 -16.78 7.66
C ASP A 2 -57.09 -16.16 7.41
N GLY A 3 -57.02 -15.42 6.30
CA GLY A 3 -55.85 -14.65 5.89
C GLY A 3 -55.92 -13.23 6.41
N ASP A 4 -54.75 -12.69 6.73
CA ASP A 4 -54.52 -11.30 7.12
C ASP A 4 -54.22 -10.45 5.86
N PRO A 5 -55.10 -9.51 5.46
CA PRO A 5 -54.99 -8.79 4.18
C PRO A 5 -54.38 -7.37 4.26
N ASP A 6 -53.67 -6.98 5.33
CA ASP A 6 -53.22 -5.57 5.48
C ASP A 6 -51.70 -5.39 5.64
N ARG A 7 -50.93 -5.86 4.64
CA ARG A 7 -49.50 -5.55 4.52
C ARG A 7 -49.28 -4.42 3.49
N PRO A 8 -48.93 -3.18 3.90
CA PRO A 8 -48.53 -2.15 2.95
C PRO A 8 -47.20 -2.50 2.29
N SER A 9 -47.26 -2.66 0.97
CA SER A 9 -46.14 -2.82 0.06
C SER A 9 -45.31 -1.53 0.01
N VAL A 10 -44.23 -1.46 0.77
CA VAL A 10 -43.23 -0.40 0.65
C VAL A 10 -42.26 -0.80 -0.46
N ARG A 11 -42.55 -0.30 -1.66
CA ARG A 11 -41.64 -0.31 -2.81
C ARG A 11 -40.35 0.44 -2.46
N ALA A 12 -39.26 -0.30 -2.28
CA ALA A 12 -37.92 0.26 -2.28
C ALA A 12 -37.56 0.71 -3.71
N ALA A 13 -37.66 2.01 -3.95
CA ALA A 13 -37.08 2.67 -5.11
C ALA A 13 -35.77 3.33 -4.65
N ILE A 14 -34.62 2.66 -4.83
CA ILE A 14 -33.31 3.31 -4.86
C ILE A 14 -32.47 2.59 -5.92
N LEU A 15 -32.63 2.99 -7.19
CA LEU A 15 -31.59 2.83 -8.20
C LEU A 15 -30.55 3.92 -7.92
N GLY A 16 -29.46 3.53 -7.27
CA GLY A 16 -28.28 4.37 -7.09
C GLY A 16 -27.43 4.34 -8.34
N ASP A 17 -27.24 5.53 -8.91
CA ASP A 17 -26.38 5.91 -10.02
C ASP A 17 -24.95 5.33 -9.91
N PRO A 18 -24.43 4.59 -10.91
CA PRO A 18 -23.01 4.29 -10.97
C PRO A 18 -22.26 5.56 -11.41
N ALA A 19 -21.71 6.28 -10.43
CA ALA A 19 -20.79 7.38 -10.64
C ALA A 19 -19.60 6.91 -11.51
N VAL A 20 -19.65 7.30 -12.78
CA VAL A 20 -18.58 7.22 -13.77
C VAL A 20 -17.38 8.01 -13.24
N ARG A 21 -16.43 7.31 -12.62
CA ARG A 21 -15.16 7.89 -12.20
C ARG A 21 -14.28 8.07 -13.43
N GLN A 22 -14.29 9.30 -13.95
CA GLN A 22 -13.39 9.82 -14.99
C GLN A 22 -11.95 9.39 -14.73
N GLN A 23 -11.44 8.46 -15.54
CA GLN A 23 -10.01 8.30 -15.75
C GLN A 23 -9.51 9.54 -16.50
N ARG A 24 -8.88 10.46 -15.78
CA ARG A 24 -8.07 11.52 -16.37
C ARG A 24 -6.82 10.89 -16.99
N SER A 25 -6.93 10.60 -18.28
CA SER A 25 -5.81 10.26 -19.16
C SER A 25 -4.86 11.46 -19.20
N CYS A 26 -3.71 11.33 -18.53
CA CYS A 26 -2.57 12.22 -18.73
C CYS A 26 -1.96 11.88 -20.10
N ARG A 27 -2.37 12.65 -21.11
CA ARG A 27 -1.78 12.66 -22.45
C ARG A 27 -0.43 13.41 -22.35
N PRO A 28 0.72 12.79 -22.67
CA PRO A 28 1.93 13.55 -22.89
C PRO A 28 1.84 14.24 -24.25
N ASP A 29 2.02 15.56 -24.25
CA ASP A 29 2.12 16.38 -25.45
C ASP A 29 3.31 15.92 -26.29
N ALA A 30 3.02 15.51 -27.52
CA ALA A 30 4.02 15.20 -28.54
C ALA A 30 4.67 16.51 -29.00
N GLY A 31 5.93 16.68 -28.60
CA GLY A 31 6.77 17.81 -28.97
C GLY A 31 7.04 17.89 -30.47
N ALA A 32 6.81 19.10 -30.97
CA ALA A 32 7.55 19.84 -31.99
C ALA A 32 8.66 19.09 -32.76
N SER A 33 8.39 18.93 -34.05
CA SER A 33 9.39 18.79 -35.12
C SER A 33 10.30 20.03 -35.16
N VAL A 34 11.58 19.87 -34.83
CA VAL A 34 12.62 20.87 -35.14
C VAL A 34 13.58 20.26 -36.15
N SER A 35 13.59 20.88 -37.32
CA SER A 35 14.39 20.54 -38.49
C SER A 35 15.88 20.77 -38.22
N HIS A 36 16.69 19.73 -38.42
CA HIS A 36 18.13 19.85 -38.54
C HIS A 36 18.49 20.57 -39.85
N GLN A 37 19.14 21.74 -39.77
CA GLN A 37 20.00 22.24 -40.84
C GLN A 37 21.44 22.31 -40.34
N ALA A 38 22.28 21.56 -41.03
CA ALA A 38 23.72 21.49 -40.84
C ALA A 38 24.39 22.78 -41.31
N ALA A 39 25.21 23.38 -40.44
CA ALA A 39 26.21 24.35 -40.84
C ALA A 39 27.57 23.88 -40.32
N TRP A 40 28.38 23.36 -41.24
CA TRP A 40 29.78 23.03 -41.02
C TRP A 40 30.56 24.34 -40.92
N VAL A 41 31.07 24.67 -39.73
CA VAL A 41 32.03 25.77 -39.53
C VAL A 41 33.34 25.15 -39.04
N ALA A 42 34.40 25.40 -39.81
CA ALA A 42 35.74 24.87 -39.59
C ALA A 42 36.37 25.37 -38.28
N PRO A 43 37.25 24.56 -37.63
CA PRO A 43 37.91 24.94 -36.40
C PRO A 43 39.25 25.62 -36.70
N THR A 44 39.38 26.90 -36.32
CA THR A 44 40.70 27.51 -36.16
C THR A 44 40.66 28.54 -35.03
N ARG A 45 41.07 28.13 -33.82
CA ARG A 45 41.76 29.05 -32.89
C ARG A 45 42.46 28.31 -31.76
N ALA A 46 43.76 28.58 -31.74
CA ALA A 46 44.72 28.51 -30.64
C ALA A 46 44.11 28.35 -29.24
N GLN A 47 44.45 27.21 -28.63
CA GLN A 47 44.12 26.87 -27.26
C GLN A 47 45.17 27.52 -26.33
N SER A 48 44.85 28.72 -25.85
CA SER A 48 45.53 29.36 -24.71
C SER A 48 45.14 28.59 -23.46
N ARG A 49 46.13 28.02 -22.78
CA ARG A 49 45.98 27.21 -21.58
C ARG A 49 45.91 28.17 -20.38
N ASP A 50 44.71 28.61 -20.04
CA ASP A 50 44.43 29.33 -18.79
C ASP A 50 44.19 28.33 -17.66
N ASP A 51 45.15 28.21 -16.75
CA ASP A 51 45.13 27.31 -15.58
C ASP A 51 44.13 27.74 -14.47
N THR A 52 43.33 28.77 -14.70
CA THR A 52 42.28 29.24 -13.77
C THR A 52 40.95 28.48 -13.89
N GLY A 53 40.80 27.58 -14.86
CA GLY A 53 39.55 26.86 -15.13
C GLY A 53 39.28 25.61 -14.26
N GLN A 54 40.26 25.16 -13.47
CA GLN A 54 40.12 23.90 -12.70
C GLN A 54 39.18 24.04 -11.48
N GLU A 55 39.08 25.22 -10.87
CA GLU A 55 38.24 25.40 -9.67
C GLU A 55 36.74 25.49 -10.01
N GLU A 56 36.40 26.14 -11.12
CA GLU A 56 35.02 26.24 -11.62
C GLU A 56 34.54 24.91 -12.22
N ALA A 57 35.43 24.14 -12.86
CA ALA A 57 35.13 22.81 -13.34
C ALA A 57 34.84 21.83 -12.18
N MET A 58 35.56 21.95 -11.06
CA MET A 58 35.33 21.10 -9.88
C MET A 58 34.01 21.43 -9.18
N LYS A 59 33.64 22.72 -9.08
CA LYS A 59 32.33 23.13 -8.54
C LYS A 59 31.17 22.64 -9.41
N ALA A 60 31.31 22.71 -10.74
CA ALA A 60 30.31 22.20 -11.68
C ALA A 60 30.17 20.66 -11.58
N TYR A 61 31.28 19.94 -11.43
CA TYR A 61 31.26 18.48 -11.29
C TYR A 61 30.62 18.04 -9.96
N VAL A 62 30.89 18.76 -8.88
CA VAL A 62 30.25 18.53 -7.57
C VAL A 62 28.76 18.84 -7.62
N ALA A 63 28.34 19.91 -8.30
CA ALA A 63 26.92 20.24 -8.48
C ALA A 63 26.18 19.17 -9.31
N VAL A 64 26.81 18.63 -10.36
CA VAL A 64 26.25 17.53 -11.16
C VAL A 64 26.17 16.25 -10.33
N LEU A 65 27.22 15.89 -9.58
CA LEU A 65 27.21 14.72 -8.69
C LEU A 65 26.16 14.83 -7.57
N LEU A 66 25.94 16.03 -7.03
CA LEU A 66 24.93 16.27 -6.00
C LEU A 66 23.51 16.19 -6.59
N CYS A 67 23.29 16.64 -7.84
CA CYS A 67 22.03 16.44 -8.56
C CYS A 67 21.77 14.99 -8.96
N LEU A 68 22.81 14.16 -9.00
CA LEU A 68 22.75 12.72 -9.27
C LEU A 68 22.64 11.86 -8.01
N SER A 69 22.50 12.45 -6.82
CA SER A 69 22.22 11.65 -5.62
C SER A 69 20.89 10.93 -5.82
N PRO A 70 20.86 9.58 -5.86
CA PRO A 70 19.63 8.86 -6.02
C PRO A 70 18.75 9.19 -4.81
N VAL A 71 17.62 9.83 -5.07
CA VAL A 71 16.55 9.94 -4.08
C VAL A 71 16.00 8.52 -3.93
N THR A 72 16.57 7.76 -3.00
CA THR A 72 16.02 6.46 -2.58
C THR A 72 14.69 6.75 -1.89
N GLY A 73 13.62 6.82 -2.69
CA GLY A 73 12.26 7.00 -2.19
C GLY A 73 11.74 5.67 -1.69
N CYS A 74 11.54 5.54 -0.38
CA CYS A 74 10.66 4.50 0.15
C CYS A 74 9.22 4.89 -0.21
N VAL A 75 8.49 4.02 -0.90
CA VAL A 75 7.09 4.27 -1.24
C VAL A 75 6.24 3.39 -0.32
N SER A 76 5.40 4.04 0.49
CA SER A 76 4.37 3.41 1.33
C SER A 76 3.02 3.78 0.74
N VAL A 77 2.11 2.80 0.64
CA VAL A 77 0.73 3.00 0.20
C VAL A 77 -0.20 2.37 1.23
N GLY A 78 -1.21 3.12 1.67
CA GLY A 78 -2.25 2.62 2.59
C GLY A 78 -2.23 3.32 3.95
N THR A 79 -2.68 2.60 4.97
CA THR A 79 -2.83 3.16 6.33
C THR A 79 -1.50 3.12 7.10
N ASP A 80 -0.82 4.27 7.22
CA ASP A 80 0.49 4.35 7.89
C ASP A 80 0.46 3.94 9.37
N ALA A 81 -0.69 4.06 10.04
CA ALA A 81 -0.85 3.63 11.43
C ALA A 81 -0.61 2.11 11.62
N LEU A 82 -0.69 1.31 10.56
CA LEU A 82 -0.38 -0.12 10.58
C LEU A 82 1.11 -0.43 10.73
N ARG A 83 2.00 0.55 10.53
CA ARG A 83 3.44 0.37 10.74
C ARG A 83 3.80 0.23 12.21
N ASP A 84 3.00 0.83 13.10
CA ASP A 84 3.27 0.86 14.52
C ASP A 84 2.46 -0.23 15.23
N GLU A 85 3.14 -1.32 15.59
CA GLU A 85 2.55 -2.41 16.36
C GLU A 85 1.97 -1.93 17.71
N GLN A 86 2.49 -0.83 18.27
CA GLN A 86 1.95 -0.24 19.51
C GLN A 86 0.58 0.39 19.30
N VAL A 87 0.26 0.88 18.10
CA VAL A 87 -1.08 1.40 17.80
C VAL A 87 -2.09 0.26 17.78
N LEU A 88 -1.73 -0.86 17.16
CA LEU A 88 -2.58 -2.07 17.14
C LEU A 88 -2.77 -2.66 18.54
N ALA A 89 -1.72 -2.66 19.38
CA ALA A 89 -1.80 -3.15 20.75
C ALA A 89 -2.75 -2.33 21.66
N ARG A 90 -3.13 -1.10 21.25
CA ARG A 90 -4.13 -0.28 21.96
C ARG A 90 -5.56 -0.70 21.66
N ILE A 91 -5.79 -1.45 20.57
CA ILE A 91 -7.10 -1.96 20.20
C ILE A 91 -7.35 -3.23 21.01
N LYS A 92 -8.24 -3.12 21.98
CA LYS A 92 -8.62 -4.22 22.87
C LYS A 92 -9.98 -4.77 22.45
N VAL A 93 -10.00 -6.06 22.15
CA VAL A 93 -11.24 -6.77 21.81
C VAL A 93 -12.19 -6.74 23.02
N GLY A 94 -13.44 -6.37 22.78
CA GLY A 94 -14.50 -6.20 23.78
C GLY A 94 -14.51 -4.85 24.52
N GLU A 95 -13.46 -4.03 24.39
CA GLU A 95 -13.38 -2.71 25.05
C GLU A 95 -13.37 -1.55 24.05
N THR A 96 -12.65 -1.70 22.93
CA THR A 96 -12.48 -0.64 21.94
C THR A 96 -13.73 -0.50 21.07
N THR A 97 -14.14 0.75 20.82
CA THR A 97 -15.31 1.07 19.96
C THR A 97 -14.88 1.41 18.53
N LYS A 98 -15.84 1.39 17.60
CA LYS A 98 -15.64 1.83 16.20
C LYS A 98 -14.99 3.21 16.09
N GLU A 99 -15.44 4.17 16.88
CA GLU A 99 -14.92 5.55 16.85
C GLU A 99 -13.46 5.61 17.31
N GLN A 100 -13.10 4.80 18.31
CA GLN A 100 -11.72 4.70 18.77
C GLN A 100 -10.82 4.04 17.72
N VAL A 101 -11.28 2.97 17.07
CA VAL A 101 -10.55 2.35 15.95
C VAL A 101 -10.34 3.35 14.83
N LEU A 102 -11.39 4.12 14.46
CA LEU A 102 -11.30 5.14 13.43
C LEU A 102 -10.39 6.30 13.82
N ALA A 103 -10.34 6.67 15.11
CA ALA A 103 -9.40 7.69 15.60
C ALA A 103 -7.94 7.22 15.59
N LEU A 104 -7.70 5.92 15.83
CA LEU A 104 -6.35 5.33 15.87
C LEU A 104 -5.81 4.99 14.48
N LEU A 105 -6.64 4.36 13.64
CA LEU A 105 -6.23 3.83 12.33
C LEU A 105 -6.71 4.70 11.16
N GLY A 106 -7.64 5.63 11.39
CA GLY A 106 -8.28 6.38 10.31
C GLY A 106 -9.38 5.58 9.61
N PRO A 107 -9.83 6.07 8.43
CA PRO A 107 -10.85 5.40 7.65
C PRO A 107 -10.33 4.06 7.09
N PRO A 108 -11.14 2.99 7.09
CA PRO A 108 -10.74 1.70 6.56
C PRO A 108 -10.61 1.72 5.03
N SER A 109 -9.74 0.86 4.51
CA SER A 109 -9.59 0.63 3.06
C SER A 109 -10.82 -0.08 2.50
N GLU A 110 -11.38 -1.02 3.28
CA GLU A 110 -12.62 -1.72 2.97
C GLU A 110 -13.54 -1.74 4.19
N ALA A 111 -14.82 -1.48 3.99
CA ALA A 111 -15.84 -1.68 5.02
C ALA A 111 -16.98 -2.52 4.44
N ARG A 112 -17.37 -3.57 5.16
CA ARG A 112 -18.47 -4.45 4.78
C ARG A 112 -19.42 -4.59 5.96
N VAL A 113 -20.70 -4.47 5.67
CA VAL A 113 -21.76 -4.71 6.65
C VAL A 113 -22.53 -5.94 6.19
N SER A 114 -22.70 -6.90 7.09
CA SER A 114 -23.43 -8.13 6.85
C SER A 114 -24.48 -8.32 7.92
N THR A 115 -25.69 -8.68 7.53
CA THR A 115 -26.78 -8.93 8.49
C THR A 115 -26.96 -10.43 8.65
N LEU A 116 -26.72 -10.96 9.85
CA LEU A 116 -26.91 -12.38 10.17
C LEU A 116 -27.94 -12.50 11.29
N ARG A 117 -29.00 -13.28 11.04
CA ARG A 117 -30.08 -13.53 12.02
C ARG A 117 -30.71 -12.25 12.62
N GLY A 118 -30.76 -11.17 11.83
CA GLY A 118 -31.33 -9.88 12.25
C GLY A 118 -30.35 -8.96 12.97
N PHE A 119 -29.11 -9.39 13.23
CA PHE A 119 -28.05 -8.57 13.78
C PHE A 119 -27.11 -8.09 12.67
N SER A 120 -26.72 -6.81 12.74
CA SER A 120 -25.76 -6.22 11.81
C SER A 120 -24.34 -6.42 12.34
N HIS A 121 -23.51 -7.12 11.58
CA HIS A 121 -22.09 -7.29 11.82
C HIS A 121 -21.32 -6.43 10.83
N GLU A 122 -20.38 -5.65 11.33
CA GLU A 122 -19.54 -4.79 10.52
C GLU A 122 -18.11 -5.29 10.54
N TRP A 123 -17.46 -5.26 9.38
CA TRP A 123 -16.10 -5.72 9.17
C TRP A 123 -15.33 -4.65 8.43
N TRP A 124 -14.19 -4.25 8.99
CA TRP A 124 -13.29 -3.26 8.42
C TRP A 124 -11.96 -3.92 8.07
N GLY A 125 -11.49 -3.68 6.85
CA GLY A 125 -10.17 -4.07 6.36
C GLY A 125 -9.28 -2.85 6.19
N TYR A 126 -8.08 -2.95 6.74
CA TYR A 126 -7.00 -1.99 6.58
C TYR A 126 -5.83 -2.68 5.92
N THR A 127 -5.26 -2.06 4.89
CA THR A 127 -4.08 -2.59 4.22
C THR A 127 -3.02 -1.51 4.12
N GLN A 128 -1.78 -1.88 4.39
CA GLN A 128 -0.59 -1.07 4.17
C GLN A 128 0.42 -1.92 3.43
N ALA A 129 0.95 -1.38 2.34
CA ALA A 129 2.01 -1.99 1.58
C ALA A 129 3.19 -1.04 1.48
N GLU A 130 4.39 -1.57 1.72
CA GLU A 130 5.64 -0.84 1.69
C GLU A 130 6.59 -1.50 0.70
N SER A 131 7.23 -0.70 -0.14
CA SER A 131 8.23 -1.15 -1.09
C SER A 131 9.42 -0.19 -1.09
N VAL A 132 10.61 -0.76 -0.96
CA VAL A 132 11.88 -0.07 -1.15
C VAL A 132 12.23 -0.20 -2.62
N ILE A 133 11.96 0.86 -3.38
CA ILE A 133 12.28 0.93 -4.80
C ILE A 133 13.80 0.82 -4.97
N ASN A 134 14.28 -0.32 -5.47
CA ASN A 134 15.67 -0.48 -5.86
C ASN A 134 15.82 -0.12 -7.35
N PRO A 135 16.52 0.98 -7.70
CA PRO A 135 16.65 1.42 -9.09
C PRO A 135 17.31 0.39 -10.01
N LEU A 136 18.09 -0.55 -9.46
CA LEU A 136 18.68 -1.65 -10.23
C LEU A 136 17.62 -2.63 -10.77
N GLU A 137 16.44 -2.71 -10.15
CA GLU A 137 15.32 -3.55 -10.60
C GLU A 137 14.61 -2.97 -11.81
N TYR A 138 14.74 -1.68 -12.07
CA TYR A 138 14.12 -1.04 -13.24
C TYR A 138 15.00 -1.14 -14.50
N LEU A 139 16.20 -1.71 -14.38
CA LEU A 139 16.98 -2.14 -15.53
C LEU A 139 16.28 -3.37 -16.12
N LEU A 140 15.62 -3.18 -17.26
CA LEU A 140 14.74 -4.16 -17.95
C LEU A 140 15.28 -5.60 -18.01
N LEU A 141 16.60 -5.80 -18.13
CA LEU A 141 17.19 -7.14 -18.15
C LEU A 141 17.27 -7.82 -16.78
N VAL A 142 17.34 -7.07 -15.68
CA VAL A 142 17.43 -7.63 -14.33
C VAL A 142 16.04 -7.70 -13.68
N GLY A 143 15.23 -6.66 -13.84
CA GLY A 143 13.87 -6.60 -13.28
C GLY A 143 12.89 -7.63 -13.83
N LEU A 144 12.95 -7.90 -15.14
CA LEU A 144 12.01 -8.81 -15.80
C LEU A 144 12.28 -10.29 -15.48
N PHE A 145 13.55 -10.64 -15.23
CA PHE A 145 13.98 -12.02 -15.05
C PHE A 145 14.20 -12.42 -13.59
N PHE A 146 14.48 -11.47 -12.69
CA PHE A 146 14.87 -11.79 -11.31
C PHE A 146 13.91 -11.25 -10.26
N ASN A 147 13.41 -10.01 -10.38
CA ASN A 147 12.75 -9.35 -9.24
C ASN A 147 11.25 -9.05 -9.36
N GLY A 148 10.54 -9.59 -10.36
CA GLY A 148 9.06 -9.50 -10.40
C GLY A 148 8.55 -8.07 -10.24
N ILE A 149 8.59 -7.29 -11.32
CA ILE A 149 8.29 -5.85 -11.33
C ILE A 149 7.02 -5.51 -10.50
N GLY A 150 7.19 -4.73 -9.43
CA GLY A 150 6.08 -4.07 -8.72
C GLY A 150 5.48 -4.81 -7.52
N LEU A 151 6.14 -5.85 -6.99
CA LEU A 151 5.74 -6.43 -5.70
C LEU A 151 6.17 -5.56 -4.51
N HIS A 152 5.40 -5.62 -3.43
CA HIS A 152 5.69 -4.94 -2.17
C HIS A 152 6.62 -5.80 -1.31
N ASP A 153 7.59 -5.20 -0.63
CA ASP A 153 8.51 -5.92 0.27
C ASP A 153 7.79 -6.37 1.53
N THR A 154 6.85 -5.54 2.00
CA THR A 154 6.08 -5.82 3.20
C THR A 154 4.64 -5.41 2.98
N GLU A 155 3.74 -6.34 3.22
CA GLU A 155 2.31 -6.12 3.21
C GLU A 155 1.76 -6.42 4.61
N ARG A 156 1.04 -5.46 5.17
CA ARG A 156 0.32 -5.59 6.44
C ARG A 156 -1.16 -5.42 6.16
N SER A 157 -1.96 -6.41 6.55
CA SER A 157 -3.40 -6.31 6.55
C SER A 157 -3.93 -6.54 7.96
N VAL A 158 -4.90 -5.72 8.35
CA VAL A 158 -5.61 -5.84 9.62
C VAL A 158 -7.09 -5.83 9.34
N HIS A 159 -7.77 -6.80 9.92
CA HIS A 159 -9.20 -6.92 9.85
C HIS A 159 -9.80 -6.81 11.24
N VAL A 160 -10.77 -5.92 11.37
CA VAL A 160 -11.49 -5.65 12.60
C VAL A 160 -12.95 -5.99 12.36
N SER A 161 -13.50 -6.89 13.16
CA SER A 161 -14.95 -7.14 13.18
C SER A 161 -15.55 -6.46 14.40
N PHE A 162 -16.77 -5.97 14.24
CA PHE A 162 -17.53 -5.32 15.29
C PHE A 162 -18.81 -6.09 15.59
N ASP A 163 -19.15 -6.09 16.87
CA ASP A 163 -20.44 -6.55 17.34
C ASP A 163 -21.54 -5.49 17.08
N PRO A 164 -22.83 -5.88 17.20
CA PRO A 164 -23.95 -4.98 16.95
C PRO A 164 -23.98 -3.75 17.86
N ASP A 165 -23.31 -3.82 19.01
CA ASP A 165 -23.16 -2.71 19.97
C ASP A 165 -22.07 -1.69 19.57
N GLY A 166 -21.32 -1.97 18.51
CA GLY A 166 -20.24 -1.11 18.03
C GLY A 166 -18.89 -1.35 18.68
N THR A 167 -18.72 -2.43 19.44
CA THR A 167 -17.44 -2.81 20.05
C THR A 167 -16.69 -3.82 19.17
N VAL A 168 -15.35 -3.87 19.31
CA VAL A 168 -14.51 -4.82 18.55
C VAL A 168 -14.73 -6.24 19.07
N SER A 169 -15.15 -7.15 18.19
CA SER A 169 -15.40 -8.57 18.52
C SER A 169 -14.27 -9.49 18.08
N SER A 170 -13.58 -9.13 16.99
CA SER A 170 -12.39 -9.85 16.53
C SER A 170 -11.36 -8.90 15.92
N LEU A 171 -10.09 -9.17 16.16
CA LEU A 171 -8.97 -8.48 15.52
C LEU A 171 -8.04 -9.53 14.92
N SER A 172 -7.83 -9.49 13.60
CA SER A 172 -6.83 -10.33 12.95
C SER A 172 -5.84 -9.47 12.19
N SER A 173 -4.55 -9.68 12.41
CA SER A 173 -3.47 -9.09 11.64
C SER A 173 -2.76 -10.16 10.82
N LEU A 174 -2.34 -9.78 9.63
CA LEU A 174 -1.54 -10.58 8.72
C LEU A 174 -0.40 -9.68 8.21
N THR A 175 0.82 -10.09 8.45
CA THR A 175 2.02 -9.44 7.91
C THR A 175 2.74 -10.43 7.02
N THR A 176 2.97 -10.05 5.78
CA THR A 176 3.73 -10.84 4.82
C THR A 176 4.93 -10.03 4.39
N HIS A 177 6.11 -10.60 4.60
CA HIS A 177 7.37 -10.11 4.09
C HIS A 177 7.74 -10.91 2.85
N TYR A 178 7.93 -10.19 1.76
CA TYR A 178 8.42 -10.71 0.49
C TYR A 178 9.88 -10.29 0.36
N ASP A 179 10.78 -11.24 0.52
CA ASP A 179 12.18 -11.08 0.14
C ASP A 179 12.32 -11.70 -1.25
N MET A 180 12.35 -10.83 -2.26
CA MET A 180 12.43 -11.23 -3.68
C MET A 180 13.75 -11.92 -4.04
N GLY A 181 14.67 -12.05 -3.08
CA GLY A 181 15.98 -12.62 -3.32
C GLY A 181 16.79 -11.73 -4.27
N GLY A 182 17.81 -12.32 -4.87
CA GLY A 182 18.67 -11.63 -5.82
C GLY A 182 19.29 -12.67 -6.74
N LEU A 183 20.27 -12.27 -7.55
CA LEU A 183 20.90 -13.13 -8.55
C LEU A 183 21.42 -14.48 -8.00
N PHE A 184 21.64 -14.58 -6.68
CA PHE A 184 22.12 -15.77 -5.99
C PHE A 184 21.37 -16.10 -4.68
N SER A 185 20.24 -15.42 -4.41
CA SER A 185 19.48 -15.60 -3.18
C SER A 185 18.08 -16.12 -3.51
N PRO A 186 17.60 -17.16 -2.81
CA PRO A 186 16.27 -17.69 -3.04
C PRO A 186 15.21 -16.67 -2.64
N LEU A 187 14.08 -16.70 -3.35
CA LEU A 187 12.86 -15.98 -2.95
C LEU A 187 12.38 -16.53 -1.60
N GLN A 188 12.21 -15.66 -0.61
CA GLN A 188 11.66 -16.02 0.69
C GLN A 188 10.38 -15.24 0.96
N VAL A 189 9.33 -15.96 1.34
CA VAL A 189 8.07 -15.37 1.77
C VAL A 189 7.85 -15.79 3.20
N THR A 190 7.85 -14.81 4.11
CA THR A 190 7.54 -15.03 5.53
C THR A 190 6.21 -14.37 5.84
N SER A 191 5.24 -15.16 6.27
CA SER A 191 3.92 -14.67 6.68
C SER A 191 3.70 -14.94 8.16
N ARG A 192 3.21 -13.92 8.88
CA ARG A 192 2.84 -13.98 10.29
C ARG A 192 1.39 -13.53 10.40
N SER A 193 0.53 -14.39 10.90
CA SER A 193 -0.83 -14.03 11.25
C SER A 193 -1.03 -14.09 12.76
N ALA A 194 -1.75 -13.11 13.29
CA ALA A 194 -2.23 -13.12 14.66
C ALA A 194 -3.74 -12.86 14.64
N SER A 195 -4.49 -13.64 15.40
CA SER A 195 -5.94 -13.46 15.52
C SER A 195 -6.33 -13.49 17.00
N LEU A 196 -7.09 -12.48 17.40
CA LEU A 196 -7.70 -12.32 18.70
C LEU A 196 -9.21 -12.38 18.51
N LEU A 197 -9.83 -13.37 19.14
CA LEU A 197 -11.27 -13.63 19.05
C LEU A 197 -11.87 -13.67 20.45
N VAL A 198 -13.00 -12.98 20.65
CA VAL A 198 -13.87 -13.17 21.81
C VAL A 198 -15.10 -13.94 21.35
N LEU A 199 -15.35 -15.11 21.95
CA LEU A 199 -16.57 -15.86 21.67
C LEU A 199 -17.71 -15.29 22.54
N PRO A 200 -18.92 -15.10 21.99
CA PRO A 200 -20.03 -14.50 22.71
C PRO A 200 -20.49 -15.31 23.94
N ASP A 201 -20.18 -16.60 23.96
CA ASP A 201 -20.61 -17.54 25.02
C ASP A 201 -19.55 -17.73 26.13
N HIS A 202 -18.34 -17.21 25.95
CA HIS A 202 -17.25 -17.30 26.92
C HIS A 202 -16.68 -15.91 27.20
N ARG A 203 -17.17 -15.27 28.27
CA ARG A 203 -16.63 -14.02 28.81
C ARG A 203 -15.25 -14.16 29.49
N GLU A 204 -14.63 -15.33 29.40
CA GLU A 204 -13.37 -15.63 30.06
C GLU A 204 -12.22 -15.60 29.03
N ALA A 205 -11.63 -14.42 28.92
CA ALA A 205 -10.42 -14.07 28.17
C ALA A 205 -10.46 -14.23 26.62
N PRO A 206 -9.95 -13.25 25.86
CA PRO A 206 -9.80 -13.38 24.42
C PRO A 206 -8.84 -14.53 24.06
N ILE A 207 -9.22 -15.31 23.05
CA ILE A 207 -8.36 -16.37 22.52
C ILE A 207 -7.39 -15.73 21.53
N SER A 208 -6.10 -15.80 21.84
CA SER A 208 -5.03 -15.39 20.93
C SER A 208 -4.47 -16.60 20.20
N SER A 209 -4.40 -16.49 18.88
CA SER A 209 -3.71 -17.46 18.03
C SER A 209 -2.66 -16.72 17.20
N GLU A 210 -1.47 -17.28 17.14
CA GLU A 210 -0.39 -16.79 16.28
C GLU A 210 0.06 -17.93 15.38
N SER A 211 0.16 -17.68 14.08
CA SER A 211 0.68 -18.62 13.10
C SER A 211 1.78 -17.95 12.30
N ARG A 212 2.84 -18.72 12.04
CA ARG A 212 3.95 -18.31 11.18
C ARG A 212 4.12 -19.33 10.07
N MET A 213 4.19 -18.85 8.85
CA MET A 213 4.52 -19.63 7.66
C MET A 213 5.77 -19.05 7.01
N GLU A 214 6.70 -19.91 6.62
CA GLU A 214 7.90 -19.53 5.88
C GLU A 214 7.98 -20.44 4.66
N ALA A 215 8.01 -19.84 3.48
CA ALA A 215 8.19 -20.53 2.21
C ALA A 215 9.48 -20.04 1.56
N ARG A 216 10.31 -20.97 1.11
CA ARG A 216 11.54 -20.67 0.35
C ARG A 216 11.43 -21.35 -1.00
N TYR A 217 11.69 -20.58 -2.05
CA TYR A 217 11.71 -21.09 -3.41
C TYR A 217 13.16 -21.08 -3.92
N PRO A 218 13.67 -22.22 -4.43
CA PRO A 218 15.03 -22.35 -4.93
C PRO A 218 15.25 -21.58 -6.23
#